data_AF-A0A958WSB5-F1
#
_entry.id   AF-A0A958WSB5-F1
#
_cell.length_a   1.000
_cell.length_b   1.000
_cell.length_c   1.000
_cell.angle_alpha   90.00
_cell.angle_beta   90.00
_cell.angle_gamma   90.00
#
_symmetry.space_group_name_H-M   'P 1'
#
loop_
_entity.id
_entity.type
_entity.pdbx_description
1 polymer ?
#
loop_
_entity_poly.entity_id
_entity_poly.type
_entity_poly.pdbx_seq_one_letter_code
_entity_poly.pdbx_strand_id
1 'polypeptide(L)'
;MIKLIFLSLADLLICQRFTGVSFLPLPKYCKTLCMKKTMTWLPRIFSLLLVGLLVLLSLDAFTENTPLGYQIIGFLIHLFPAFSVLVCLLIAWRYRLVGGVLFMALGLIFTIYFGTYRSISHFLMISLPLFVVGVLFMVSQWWTGGKNNNHQAINE
;
A
#
# COMPACT_ATOMS: atom_id res chain seq x y z
N MET A 1 1.90 16.18 9.77
CA MET A 1 1.19 15.20 10.63
C MET A 1 -0.31 15.48 10.75
N ILE A 2 -0.76 16.73 10.93
CA ILE A 2 -2.20 17.12 11.02
C ILE A 2 -3.00 16.93 9.70
N LYS A 3 -2.36 17.03 8.52
CA LYS A 3 -3.02 16.75 7.23
C LYS A 3 -3.36 15.26 7.00
N LEU A 4 -2.68 14.33 7.66
CA LEU A 4 -2.92 12.89 7.49
C LEU A 4 -4.20 12.42 8.19
N ILE A 5 -4.64 13.11 9.25
CA ILE A 5 -5.94 12.90 9.89
C ILE A 5 -7.06 13.53 9.06
N PHE A 6 -6.81 14.68 8.43
CA PHE A 6 -7.79 15.35 7.55
C PHE A 6 -8.12 14.55 6.27
N LEU A 7 -7.16 13.77 5.73
CA LEU A 7 -7.44 12.84 4.63
C LEU A 7 -8.40 11.71 5.03
N SER A 8 -8.34 11.23 6.28
CA SER A 8 -9.25 10.19 6.79
C SER A 8 -10.71 10.66 6.94
N LEU A 9 -10.95 11.97 7.08
CA LEU A 9 -12.30 12.57 7.07
C LEU A 9 -12.82 12.81 5.64
N ALA A 10 -11.93 13.17 4.71
CA ALA A 10 -12.27 13.24 3.29
C ALA A 10 -12.65 11.85 2.73
N ASP A 11 -11.99 10.79 3.22
CA ASP A 11 -12.35 9.39 2.93
C ASP A 11 -13.76 9.01 3.41
N LEU A 12 -14.28 9.64 4.49
CA LEU A 12 -15.67 9.41 4.93
C LEU A 12 -16.69 10.13 4.04
N LEU A 13 -16.39 11.35 3.59
CA LEU A 13 -17.26 12.13 2.71
C LEU A 13 -17.28 11.60 1.26
N ILE A 14 -16.16 11.08 0.77
CA ILE A 14 -16.06 10.49 -0.58
C ILE A 14 -16.71 9.10 -0.64
N CYS A 15 -16.75 8.37 0.48
CA CYS A 15 -17.46 7.09 0.59
C CYS A 15 -18.99 7.25 0.42
N GLN A 16 -19.56 8.42 0.72
CA GLN A 16 -21.00 8.66 0.55
C GLN A 16 -21.40 9.02 -0.89
N ARG A 17 -20.46 9.51 -1.71
CA ARG A 17 -20.77 10.03 -3.06
C ARG A 17 -20.71 8.98 -4.17
N PHE A 18 -20.04 7.84 -3.95
CA PHE A 18 -19.74 6.88 -5.04
C PHE A 18 -20.39 5.50 -4.91
N THR A 19 -21.00 5.17 -3.78
CA THR A 19 -21.88 3.99 -3.71
C THR A 19 -23.32 4.45 -3.93
N GLY A 20 -23.74 4.48 -5.20
CA GLY A 20 -25.15 4.52 -5.59
C GLY A 20 -25.86 3.23 -5.20
N VAL A 21 -25.93 2.94 -3.90
CA VAL A 21 -26.72 1.84 -3.35
C VAL A 21 -28.00 2.46 -2.85
N SER A 22 -28.85 2.83 -3.80
CA SER A 22 -30.26 3.02 -3.54
C SER A 22 -30.82 1.66 -3.16
N PHE A 23 -31.33 1.56 -1.93
CA PHE A 23 -32.35 0.60 -1.55
C PHE A 23 -31.92 -0.87 -1.40
N LEU A 24 -31.80 -1.34 -0.14
CA LEU A 24 -32.55 -2.52 0.32
C LEU A 24 -32.40 -2.69 1.85
N PRO A 25 -33.49 -2.98 2.58
CA PRO A 25 -33.40 -3.43 3.96
C PRO A 25 -33.00 -4.92 3.97
N LEU A 26 -32.29 -5.38 5.01
CA LEU A 26 -32.59 -6.62 5.77
C LEU A 26 -31.36 -7.36 6.37
N PRO A 27 -31.56 -8.11 7.48
CA PRO A 27 -30.59 -8.32 8.56
C PRO A 27 -29.65 -9.55 8.43
N LYS A 28 -29.45 -10.14 7.24
CA LYS A 28 -28.58 -11.34 7.06
C LYS A 28 -27.22 -11.07 6.39
N TYR A 29 -26.92 -9.82 6.01
CA TYR A 29 -25.71 -9.46 5.26
C TYR A 29 -24.45 -9.22 6.11
N CYS A 30 -24.54 -9.24 7.45
CA CYS A 30 -23.47 -8.77 8.33
C CYS A 30 -22.17 -9.62 8.24
N LYS A 31 -22.26 -10.95 8.08
CA LYS A 31 -21.07 -11.81 7.97
C LYS A 31 -20.34 -11.69 6.62
N THR A 32 -21.08 -11.63 5.51
CA THR A 32 -20.49 -11.64 4.16
C THR A 32 -19.91 -10.27 3.78
N LEU A 33 -20.50 -9.18 4.30
CA LEU A 33 -19.95 -7.83 4.15
C LEU A 33 -18.63 -7.67 4.94
N CYS A 34 -18.54 -8.24 6.14
CA CYS A 34 -17.30 -8.20 6.94
C CYS A 34 -16.14 -8.88 6.21
N MET A 35 -16.34 -10.08 5.66
CA MET A 35 -15.33 -10.82 4.88
C MET A 35 -14.88 -10.08 3.61
N LYS A 36 -15.81 -9.48 2.85
CA LYS A 36 -15.47 -8.67 1.67
C LYS A 36 -14.66 -7.43 2.06
N LYS A 37 -14.98 -6.79 3.19
CA LYS A 37 -14.27 -5.60 3.67
C LYS A 37 -12.82 -5.95 4.02
N THR A 38 -12.58 -7.04 4.76
CA THR A 38 -11.23 -7.47 5.17
C THR A 38 -10.28 -7.71 3.99
N MET A 39 -10.74 -8.36 2.93
CA MET A 39 -9.92 -8.69 1.75
C MET A 39 -9.47 -7.46 0.94
N THR A 40 -10.24 -6.38 1.02
CA THR A 40 -9.92 -5.09 0.36
C THR A 40 -9.05 -4.17 1.22
N TRP A 41 -9.01 -4.42 2.54
CA TRP A 41 -8.23 -3.66 3.51
C TRP A 41 -6.83 -4.24 3.73
N LEU A 42 -6.67 -5.55 3.56
CA LEU A 42 -5.40 -6.27 3.73
C LEU A 42 -4.21 -5.63 2.97
N PRO A 43 -4.29 -5.30 1.67
CA PRO A 43 -3.18 -4.67 0.95
C PRO A 43 -2.84 -3.27 1.48
N ARG A 44 -3.82 -2.53 2.02
CA ARG A 44 -3.62 -1.18 2.57
C ARG A 44 -2.87 -1.22 3.90
N ILE A 45 -3.26 -2.15 4.78
CA ILE A 45 -2.58 -2.35 6.07
C ILE A 45 -1.13 -2.77 5.84
N PHE A 46 -0.90 -3.71 4.91
CA PHE A 46 0.46 -4.16 4.57
C PHE A 46 1.32 -3.03 3.98
N SER A 47 0.74 -2.15 3.17
CA SER A 47 1.45 -0.99 2.62
C SER A 47 1.81 0.04 3.69
N LEU A 48 0.91 0.30 4.65
CA LEU A 48 1.20 1.18 5.79
C LEU A 48 2.30 0.58 6.67
N LEU A 49 2.26 -0.73 6.91
CA LEU A 49 3.30 -1.45 7.62
C LEU A 49 4.66 -1.33 6.91
N LEU A 50 4.67 -1.44 5.58
CA LEU A 50 5.88 -1.27 4.77
C LEU A 50 6.47 0.15 4.88
N VAL A 51 5.64 1.19 4.83
CA VAL A 51 6.10 2.56 5.06
C VAL A 51 6.72 2.70 6.45
N GLY A 52 6.07 2.13 7.48
CA GLY A 52 6.61 2.11 8.84
C GLY A 52 7.97 1.39 8.93
N LEU A 53 8.12 0.24 8.27
CA LEU A 53 9.38 -0.50 8.21
C LEU A 53 10.49 0.33 7.56
N LEU A 54 10.22 1.04 6.46
CA LEU A 54 11.20 1.90 5.79
C LEU A 54 11.63 3.09 6.66
N VAL A 55 10.73 3.64 7.47
CA VAL A 55 11.08 4.67 8.45
C VAL A 55 11.99 4.11 9.55
N LEU A 56 11.73 2.88 10.02
CA LEU A 56 12.60 2.20 10.99
C LEU A 56 13.97 1.88 10.40
N LEU A 57 14.04 1.48 9.13
CA LEU A 57 15.31 1.26 8.42
C LEU A 57 16.12 2.56 8.30
N SER A 58 15.44 3.69 8.11
CA SER A 58 16.10 5.00 8.07
C SER A 58 16.70 5.42 9.41
N LEU A 59 16.21 4.86 10.53
CA LEU A 59 16.76 5.12 11.86
C LEU A 59 18.21 4.58 12.00
N ASP A 60 18.65 3.68 11.12
CA ASP A 60 20.03 3.19 11.08
C ASP A 60 21.05 4.27 10.69
N ALA A 61 20.58 5.41 10.14
CA ALA A 61 21.44 6.55 9.83
C ALA A 61 22.03 7.25 11.08
N PHE A 62 21.51 6.96 12.28
CA PHE A 62 22.04 7.50 13.53
C PHE A 62 23.30 6.72 13.97
N THR A 63 24.47 7.30 13.75
CA THR A 63 25.77 6.70 14.14
C THR A 63 26.54 7.62 15.09
N GLU A 64 27.15 7.06 16.15
CA GLU A 64 27.81 7.83 17.22
C GLU A 64 28.99 8.70 16.76
N ASN A 65 29.58 8.39 15.59
CA ASN A 65 30.83 9.00 15.12
C ASN A 65 30.65 10.32 14.34
N THR A 66 29.43 10.87 14.26
CA THR A 66 29.15 12.09 13.49
C THR A 66 28.41 13.15 14.31
N PRO A 67 28.59 14.44 14.02
CA PRO A 67 27.85 15.50 14.70
C PRO A 67 26.33 15.35 14.47
N LEU A 68 25.51 15.66 15.48
CA LEU A 68 24.05 15.49 15.43
C LEU A 68 23.39 16.12 14.18
N GLY A 69 23.92 17.26 13.69
CA GLY A 69 23.42 17.91 12.47
C GLY A 69 23.55 17.04 11.21
N TYR A 70 24.66 16.31 11.06
CA TYR A 70 24.88 15.41 9.92
C TYR A 70 24.02 14.16 10.02
N GLN A 71 23.76 13.66 11.23
CA GLN A 71 22.88 12.50 11.45
C GLN A 71 21.43 12.81 11.01
N ILE A 72 20.91 14.00 11.35
CA ILE A 72 19.56 14.42 10.96
C ILE A 72 19.43 14.52 9.44
N ILE A 73 20.45 15.06 8.77
CA ILE A 73 20.49 15.15 7.30
C ILE A 73 20.55 13.75 6.68
N GLY A 74 21.41 12.87 7.22
CA GLY A 74 21.51 11.48 6.78
C GLY A 74 20.18 10.73 6.91
N PHE A 75 19.49 10.89 8.03
CA PHE A 75 18.14 10.36 8.25
C PHE A 75 17.13 10.91 7.22
N LEU A 76 17.14 12.22 6.96
CA LEU A 76 16.22 12.84 5.99
C LEU A 76 16.41 12.29 4.57
N ILE A 77 17.65 12.02 4.17
CA ILE A 77 17.97 11.44 2.86
C ILE A 77 17.51 9.98 2.79
N HIS A 78 17.70 9.20 3.85
CA HIS A 78 17.24 7.80 3.95
C HIS A 78 15.71 7.66 4.07
N LEU A 79 14.99 8.75 4.32
CA LEU A 79 13.52 8.79 4.27
C LEU A 79 12.94 8.83 2.84
N PHE A 80 13.76 9.16 1.84
CA PHE A 80 13.30 9.29 0.45
C PHE A 80 12.65 8.01 -0.12
N PRO A 81 13.16 6.79 0.14
CA PRO A 81 12.48 5.54 -0.16
C PRO A 81 11.08 5.43 0.45
N ALA A 82 10.92 5.81 1.72
CA ALA A 82 9.63 5.78 2.41
C ALA A 82 8.63 6.76 1.78
N PHE A 83 9.08 7.96 1.41
CA PHE A 83 8.25 8.94 0.69
C PHE A 83 7.80 8.43 -0.67
N SER A 84 8.69 7.78 -1.42
CA SER A 84 8.35 7.21 -2.74
C SER A 84 7.23 6.17 -2.63
N VAL A 85 7.32 5.26 -1.65
CA VAL A 85 6.29 4.27 -1.38
C VAL A 85 4.97 4.91 -0.92
N LEU A 86 5.05 5.95 -0.08
CA LEU A 86 3.88 6.67 0.40
C LEU A 86 3.12 7.35 -0.73
N VAL A 87 3.81 7.99 -1.69
CA VAL A 87 3.18 8.59 -2.88
C VAL A 87 2.50 7.51 -3.72
N CYS A 88 3.14 6.37 -3.93
CA CYS A 88 2.53 5.24 -4.64
C CYS A 88 1.27 4.72 -3.95
N LEU A 89 1.29 4.65 -2.62
CA LEU A 89 0.13 4.25 -1.82
C LEU A 89 -1.04 5.24 -1.96
N LEU A 90 -0.77 6.54 -2.01
CA LEU A 90 -1.79 7.57 -2.25
C LEU A 90 -2.44 7.41 -3.64
N ILE A 91 -1.65 7.12 -4.67
CA ILE A 91 -2.16 6.87 -6.03
C ILE A 91 -2.96 5.55 -6.07
N ALA A 92 -2.44 4.51 -5.42
CA ALA A 92 -3.09 3.21 -5.29
C ALA A 92 -4.46 3.29 -4.57
N TRP A 93 -4.66 4.32 -3.74
CA TRP A 93 -5.91 4.55 -3.03
C TRP A 93 -7.07 4.83 -3.98
N ARG A 94 -6.82 5.55 -5.08
CA ARG A 94 -7.82 5.85 -6.11
C ARG A 94 -7.94 4.72 -7.15
N TYR A 95 -6.84 4.04 -7.48
CA TYR A 95 -6.80 3.00 -8.50
C TYR A 95 -6.03 1.77 -8.03
N ARG A 96 -6.76 0.72 -7.63
CA ARG A 96 -6.19 -0.48 -7.00
C ARG A 96 -5.24 -1.26 -7.92
N LEU A 97 -5.57 -1.35 -9.21
CA LEU A 97 -4.71 -1.99 -10.23
C LEU A 97 -3.44 -1.18 -10.53
N VAL A 98 -3.61 0.13 -10.75
CA VAL A 98 -2.49 1.05 -11.02
C VAL A 98 -1.53 1.05 -9.85
N GLY A 99 -2.04 0.97 -8.61
CA GLY A 99 -1.25 0.81 -7.40
C GLY A 99 -0.37 -0.44 -7.43
N GLY A 100 -0.94 -1.62 -7.69
CA GLY A 100 -0.17 -2.86 -7.77
C GLY A 100 0.93 -2.83 -8.83
N VAL A 101 0.62 -2.29 -10.02
CA VAL A 101 1.60 -2.11 -11.10
C VAL A 101 2.69 -1.10 -10.71
N LEU A 102 2.32 0.02 -10.06
CA LEU A 102 3.29 0.99 -9.56
C LEU A 102 4.23 0.37 -8.53
N PHE A 103 3.71 -0.41 -7.59
CA PHE A 103 4.52 -1.09 -6.57
C PHE A 103 5.50 -2.10 -7.18
N MET A 104 5.06 -2.87 -8.17
CA MET A 104 5.91 -3.75 -8.98
C MET A 104 7.00 -2.96 -9.72
N ALA A 105 6.63 -1.88 -10.40
CA ALA A 105 7.56 -1.03 -11.13
C ALA A 105 8.57 -0.37 -10.19
N LEU A 106 8.13 0.14 -9.03
CA LEU A 106 9.01 0.69 -8.00
C LEU A 106 9.99 -0.35 -7.50
N GLY A 107 9.55 -1.57 -7.18
CA GLY A 107 10.43 -2.66 -6.74
C GLY A 107 11.51 -2.98 -7.77
N LEU A 108 11.16 -2.95 -9.06
CA LEU A 108 12.10 -3.16 -10.16
C LEU A 108 13.09 -1.98 -10.30
N ILE A 109 12.59 -0.75 -10.30
CA ILE A 109 13.41 0.47 -10.36
C ILE A 109 14.41 0.49 -9.20
N PHE A 110 13.96 0.21 -7.98
CA PHE A 110 14.82 0.14 -6.81
C PHE A 110 15.90 -0.94 -6.96
N THR A 111 15.53 -2.13 -7.44
CA THR A 111 16.48 -3.24 -7.63
C THR A 111 17.58 -2.90 -8.66
N ILE A 112 17.22 -2.20 -9.73
CA ILE A 112 18.17 -1.78 -10.78
C ILE A 112 19.03 -0.61 -10.28
N TYR A 113 18.40 0.44 -9.74
CA TYR A 113 19.06 1.69 -9.38
C TYR A 113 20.02 1.54 -8.19
N PHE A 114 19.62 0.78 -7.17
CA PHE A 114 20.48 0.50 -6.02
C PHE A 114 21.46 -0.66 -6.28
N GLY A 115 21.43 -1.28 -7.46
CA GLY A 115 22.32 -2.38 -7.80
C GLY A 115 22.17 -3.60 -6.89
N THR A 116 20.98 -3.76 -6.30
CA THR A 116 20.68 -4.70 -5.22
C THR A 116 20.88 -6.15 -5.62
N TYR A 117 20.94 -6.44 -6.93
CA TYR A 117 21.29 -7.75 -7.48
C TYR A 117 22.68 -8.25 -7.05
N ARG A 118 23.59 -7.36 -6.62
CA ARG A 118 24.93 -7.75 -6.15
C ARG A 118 24.95 -8.32 -4.73
N SER A 119 23.93 -8.04 -3.94
CA SER A 119 23.88 -8.42 -2.53
C SER A 119 22.49 -8.90 -2.14
N ILE A 120 22.36 -10.20 -1.93
CA ILE A 120 21.08 -10.87 -1.66
C ILE A 120 20.38 -10.30 -0.41
N SER A 121 21.15 -9.84 0.58
CA SER A 121 20.66 -9.26 1.84
C SER A 121 19.85 -7.98 1.62
N HIS A 122 20.40 -7.01 0.88
CA HIS A 122 19.69 -5.76 0.57
C HIS A 122 18.44 -6.01 -0.29
N PHE A 123 18.46 -7.05 -1.13
CA PHE A 123 17.32 -7.42 -1.98
C PHE A 123 16.16 -7.96 -1.14
N LEU A 124 16.47 -8.85 -0.19
CA LEU A 124 15.49 -9.42 0.71
C LEU A 124 14.88 -8.38 1.66
N MET A 125 15.66 -7.40 2.13
CA MET A 125 15.14 -6.42 3.08
C MET A 125 14.24 -5.36 2.44
N ILE A 126 14.57 -4.89 1.23
CA ILE A 126 13.87 -3.74 0.62
C ILE A 126 12.96 -4.18 -0.53
N SER A 127 13.50 -4.88 -1.53
CA SER A 127 12.75 -5.22 -2.75
C SER A 127 11.65 -6.23 -2.47
N LEU A 128 11.92 -7.26 -1.68
CA LEU A 128 10.98 -8.34 -1.41
C LEU A 128 9.65 -7.85 -0.80
N PRO A 129 9.64 -7.07 0.30
CA PRO A 129 8.39 -6.59 0.84
C PRO A 129 7.65 -5.61 -0.10
N LEU A 130 8.35 -4.85 -0.95
CA LEU A 130 7.72 -4.06 -2.02
C LEU A 130 6.98 -4.95 -3.04
N PHE A 131 7.63 -6.02 -3.51
CA PHE A 131 7.01 -6.98 -4.43
C PHE A 131 5.82 -7.69 -3.80
N VAL A 132 5.93 -8.11 -2.53
CA VAL A 132 4.84 -8.74 -1.79
C VAL A 132 3.61 -7.83 -1.76
N VAL A 133 3.79 -6.54 -1.45
CA VAL A 133 2.68 -5.57 -1.46
C VAL A 133 2.08 -5.40 -2.86
N GLY A 134 2.91 -5.31 -3.91
CA GLY A 134 2.45 -5.20 -5.30
C GLY A 134 1.60 -6.40 -5.75
N VAL A 135 2.08 -7.62 -5.48
CA VAL A 135 1.34 -8.87 -5.76
C VAL A 135 0.04 -8.90 -4.97
N LEU A 136 0.06 -8.50 -3.70
CA LEU A 136 -1.13 -8.49 -2.84
C LEU A 136 -2.23 -7.56 -3.38
N PHE A 137 -1.86 -6.43 -3.97
CA PHE A 137 -2.80 -5.53 -4.67
C PHE A 137 -3.41 -6.19 -5.91
N MET A 138 -2.62 -6.90 -6.72
CA MET A 138 -3.11 -7.62 -7.91
C MET A 138 -4.04 -8.77 -7.55
N VAL A 139 -3.68 -9.58 -6.54
CA VAL A 139 -4.51 -10.69 -6.04
C VAL A 139 -5.84 -10.18 -5.49
N SER A 140 -5.81 -9.08 -4.72
CA SER A 140 -7.02 -8.45 -4.20
C SER A 140 -7.98 -8.00 -5.31
N GLN A 141 -7.44 -7.49 -6.43
CA GLN A 141 -8.25 -7.13 -7.59
C GLN A 141 -8.83 -8.37 -8.28
N TRP A 142 -8.02 -9.39 -8.55
CA TRP A 142 -8.47 -10.57 -9.29
C TRP A 142 -9.62 -11.29 -8.58
N TRP A 143 -9.52 -11.40 -7.25
CA TRP A 143 -10.60 -11.92 -6.40
C TRP A 143 -11.87 -11.07 -6.45
N THR A 144 -11.74 -9.75 -6.54
CA THR A 144 -12.88 -8.83 -6.61
C THR A 144 -13.54 -8.86 -8.00
N GLY A 145 -12.75 -8.98 -9.07
CA GLY A 145 -13.21 -9.01 -10.46
C GLY A 145 -13.89 -10.33 -10.86
N GLY A 146 -13.37 -11.48 -10.42
CA GLY A 146 -13.91 -12.79 -10.79
C GLY A 146 -15.33 -13.07 -10.27
N LYS A 147 -15.76 -12.36 -9.22
CA LYS A 147 -17.09 -12.56 -8.63
C LYS A 147 -18.23 -11.92 -9.41
N ASN A 148 -17.93 -11.01 -10.34
CA ASN A 148 -18.95 -10.35 -11.17
C ASN A 148 -19.44 -11.30 -12.28
N ASN A 149 -18.52 -12.06 -12.89
CA ASN A 149 -18.80 -12.91 -14.04
C ASN A 149 -19.64 -14.14 -13.66
N ASN A 150 -19.41 -14.70 -12.47
CA ASN A 150 -20.17 -15.86 -12.00
C ASN A 150 -21.61 -15.50 -11.62
N HIS A 151 -21.94 -14.25 -11.33
CA HIS A 151 -23.35 -13.88 -11.09
C HIS A 151 -24.13 -13.76 -12.40
N GLN A 152 -23.46 -13.40 -13.51
CA GLN A 152 -24.09 -13.37 -14.83
C GLN A 152 -24.36 -14.77 -15.37
N ALA A 153 -23.43 -15.72 -15.17
CA ALA A 153 -23.58 -17.11 -15.63
C ALA A 153 -24.64 -17.96 -14.90
N ILE A 154 -25.25 -17.47 -13.81
CA ILE A 154 -26.35 -18.16 -13.09
C ILE A 154 -27.72 -17.51 -13.43
N ASN A 155 -27.70 -16.37 -14.13
CA ASN A 155 -28.90 -15.62 -14.51
C ASN A 155 -29.19 -15.73 -16.03
N GLU A 156 -28.43 -16.56 -16.75
CA GLU A 156 -28.66 -16.99 -18.13
C GLU A 156 -29.08 -18.47 -18.13
#